data_AF-A0A8H3EJ26-F1
#
_entry.id   AF-A0A8H3EJ26-F1
#
_cell.length_a   1.000
_cell.length_b   1.000
_cell.length_c   1.000
_cell.angle_alpha   90.00
_cell.angle_beta   90.00
_cell.angle_gamma   90.00
#
_symmetry.space_group_name_H-M   'P 1'
#
loop_
_entity.id
_entity.type
_entity.pdbx_description
1 polymer ?
#
loop_
_entity_poly.entity_id
_entity_poly.type
_entity_poly.pdbx_seq_one_letter_code
_entity_poly.pdbx_strand_id
1 'polypeptide(L)'
;MAVPVDPVAIFYQAASTNDIPMMEEALELVVKDKDRNVPMTLGTGLQYAANRNHIEMIQFLLDHGANMADMRPMAIYDDDQRPNVRTLQFLLDHGWDMNSWSGSGDREWQWPFLWTCLAHQNLVNWCLEHGARVDMYDERLSVINEVGEQEGTRNSCPPLLDYVARYGTVAQFELFRNRGAPLGFRMLHLATQRARSAALPEGITEPPPDDDDDPRFYHYRESMKMVKHTLQIDEVDVNAQRLFLAEGDVCLTALCIVAFRPMENDRPLTRLLLDAGADPDLMGFLGSPRSCGELHGNRIFLKALEEWDNEKREQTASSV
;
A
#
# COMPACT_ATOMS: atom_id res chain seq x y z
N MET A 1 7.38 20.27 -45.99
CA MET A 1 8.15 20.82 -44.86
C MET A 1 8.15 19.76 -43.78
N ALA A 2 9.31 19.23 -43.40
CA ALA A 2 9.39 18.32 -42.25
C ALA A 2 9.01 19.12 -41.00
N VAL A 3 8.10 18.59 -40.19
CA VAL A 3 7.81 19.16 -38.87
C VAL A 3 9.12 19.09 -38.09
N PRO A 4 9.66 20.21 -37.55
CA PRO A 4 10.85 20.13 -36.71
C PRO A 4 10.52 19.23 -35.52
N VAL A 5 11.25 18.11 -35.42
CA VAL A 5 11.04 17.13 -34.35
C VAL A 5 11.54 17.77 -33.06
N ASP A 6 10.69 17.77 -32.03
CA ASP A 6 11.02 18.34 -30.71
C ASP A 6 12.28 17.67 -30.14
N PRO A 7 13.35 18.40 -29.81
CA PRO A 7 14.58 17.83 -29.26
C PRO A 7 14.35 16.97 -28.01
N VAL A 8 13.33 17.30 -27.20
CA VAL A 8 12.97 16.51 -26.02
C VAL A 8 12.38 15.15 -26.42
N ALA A 9 11.60 15.08 -27.50
CA ALA A 9 11.08 13.80 -28.00
C ALA A 9 12.22 12.92 -28.55
N ILE A 10 13.17 13.51 -29.26
CA ILE A 10 14.40 12.83 -29.72
C ILE A 10 15.19 12.31 -28.51
N PHE A 11 15.34 13.14 -27.47
CA PHE A 11 16.05 12.79 -26.23
C PHE A 11 15.42 11.57 -25.55
N TYR A 12 14.10 11.55 -25.36
CA TYR A 12 13.43 10.40 -24.74
C TYR A 12 13.45 9.15 -25.62
N GLN A 13 13.37 9.33 -26.94
CA GLN A 13 13.54 8.21 -27.87
C GLN A 13 14.95 7.60 -27.74
N ALA A 14 15.99 8.43 -27.78
CA ALA A 14 17.37 8.00 -27.62
C ALA A 14 17.59 7.25 -26.28
N ALA A 15 17.02 7.78 -25.19
CA ALA A 15 17.05 7.12 -23.88
C ALA A 15 16.40 5.73 -23.92
N SER A 16 15.27 5.61 -24.62
CA SER A 16 14.50 4.36 -24.72
C SER A 16 15.16 3.30 -25.63
N THR A 17 15.96 3.72 -26.61
CA THR A 17 16.62 2.84 -27.58
C THR A 17 18.09 2.57 -27.28
N ASN A 18 18.64 3.14 -26.20
CA ASN A 18 20.07 3.10 -25.86
C ASN A 18 20.96 3.64 -26.99
N ASP A 19 20.52 4.69 -27.69
CA ASP A 19 21.27 5.32 -28.78
C ASP A 19 22.06 6.52 -28.24
N ILE A 20 23.33 6.28 -27.88
CA ILE A 20 24.21 7.30 -27.29
C ILE A 20 24.51 8.44 -28.27
N PRO A 21 24.87 8.21 -29.55
CA PRO A 21 25.04 9.30 -30.51
C PRO A 21 23.79 10.18 -30.67
N MET A 22 22.61 9.57 -30.77
CA MET A 22 21.34 10.30 -30.84
C MET A 22 21.08 11.09 -29.54
N MET A 23 21.43 10.51 -28.38
CA MET A 23 21.33 11.17 -27.08
C MET A 23 22.23 12.40 -26.99
N GLU A 24 23.48 12.30 -27.45
CA GLU A 24 24.43 13.43 -27.46
C GLU A 24 23.90 14.59 -28.32
N GLU A 25 23.45 14.30 -29.54
CA GLU A 25 22.86 15.30 -30.43
C GLU A 25 21.61 15.94 -29.83
N ALA A 26 20.73 15.13 -29.24
CA ALA A 26 19.51 15.62 -28.60
C ALA A 26 19.81 16.48 -27.36
N LEU A 27 20.76 16.06 -26.52
CA LEU A 27 21.17 16.79 -25.32
C LEU A 27 21.74 18.16 -25.69
N GLU A 28 22.58 18.23 -26.72
CA GLU A 28 23.11 19.52 -27.21
C GLU A 28 21.98 20.49 -27.61
N LEU A 29 20.96 20.00 -28.30
CA LEU A 29 19.81 20.82 -28.70
C LEU A 29 18.98 21.26 -27.48
N VAL A 30 18.74 20.35 -26.54
CA VAL A 30 18.02 20.64 -25.28
C VAL A 30 18.75 21.69 -24.44
N VAL A 31 20.08 21.61 -24.33
CA VAL A 31 20.89 22.57 -23.55
C VAL A 31 20.96 23.95 -24.22
N LYS A 32 20.92 24.02 -25.56
CA LYS A 32 20.94 25.29 -26.31
C LYS A 32 19.61 26.06 -26.19
N ASP A 33 18.50 25.36 -25.94
CA ASP A 33 17.18 25.95 -25.75
C ASP A 33 16.99 26.44 -24.30
N LYS A 34 17.06 27.76 -24.12
CA LYS A 34 17.00 28.41 -22.80
C LYS A 34 15.65 28.27 -22.10
N ASP A 35 14.60 27.92 -22.82
CA ASP A 35 13.26 27.76 -22.26
C ASP A 35 13.02 26.34 -21.69
N ARG A 36 14.01 25.44 -21.80
CA ARG A 36 13.90 24.04 -21.35
C ARG A 36 14.41 23.82 -19.94
N ASN A 37 13.73 22.93 -19.24
CA ASN A 37 14.15 22.44 -17.93
C ASN A 37 15.06 21.21 -18.11
N VAL A 38 16.35 21.45 -18.32
CA VAL A 38 17.36 20.40 -18.55
C VAL A 38 17.37 19.34 -17.42
N PRO A 39 17.37 19.71 -16.12
CA PRO A 39 17.28 18.72 -15.04
C PRO A 39 16.06 17.79 -15.15
N MET A 40 14.88 18.34 -15.44
CA MET A 40 13.66 17.54 -15.63
C MET A 40 13.76 16.60 -16.84
N THR A 41 14.35 17.06 -17.94
CA THR A 41 14.57 16.24 -19.14
C THR A 41 15.55 15.10 -18.86
N LEU A 42 16.67 15.38 -18.18
CA LEU A 42 17.64 14.36 -17.74
C LEU A 42 16.99 13.32 -16.82
N GLY A 43 16.25 13.76 -15.80
CA GLY A 43 15.55 12.87 -14.86
C GLY A 43 14.45 12.03 -15.53
N THR A 44 13.78 12.57 -16.55
CA THR A 44 12.79 11.80 -17.33
C THR A 44 13.48 10.79 -18.25
N GLY A 45 14.56 11.17 -18.93
CA GLY A 45 15.37 10.23 -19.71
C GLY A 45 15.94 9.10 -18.86
N LEU A 46 16.36 9.42 -17.64
CA LEU A 46 16.87 8.43 -16.67
C LEU A 46 15.80 7.39 -16.34
N GLN A 47 14.54 7.81 -16.18
CA GLN A 47 13.40 6.89 -15.98
C GLN A 47 13.17 5.99 -17.20
N TYR A 48 13.24 6.50 -18.43
CA TYR A 48 13.11 5.69 -19.64
C TYR A 48 14.23 4.65 -19.78
N ALA A 49 15.48 5.06 -19.52
CA ALA A 49 16.63 4.16 -19.58
C ALA A 49 16.55 3.07 -18.49
N ALA A 50 16.11 3.42 -17.28
CA ALA A 50 15.89 2.47 -16.19
C ALA A 50 14.80 1.44 -16.49
N ASN A 51 13.66 1.87 -17.06
CA ASN A 51 12.55 1.00 -17.43
C ASN A 51 12.96 -0.04 -18.49
N ARG A 52 13.91 0.32 -19.35
CA ARG A 52 14.44 -0.53 -20.41
C ARG A 52 15.72 -1.30 -20.05
N ASN A 53 16.20 -1.16 -18.81
CA ASN A 53 17.45 -1.79 -18.33
C ASN A 53 18.70 -1.39 -19.14
N HIS A 54 18.72 -0.16 -19.65
CA HIS A 54 19.79 0.38 -20.49
C HIS A 54 20.91 0.99 -19.63
N ILE A 55 21.71 0.12 -19.02
CA ILE A 55 22.76 0.52 -18.05
C ILE A 55 23.74 1.56 -18.61
N GLU A 56 24.14 1.43 -19.87
CA GLU A 56 25.05 2.38 -20.52
C GLU A 56 24.42 3.78 -20.63
N MET A 57 23.17 3.86 -21.06
CA MET A 57 22.41 5.12 -21.09
C MET A 57 22.18 5.69 -19.69
N ILE A 58 21.92 4.85 -18.68
CA ILE A 58 21.80 5.30 -17.29
C ILE A 58 23.10 5.95 -16.84
N GLN A 59 24.25 5.30 -17.06
CA GLN A 59 25.57 5.87 -16.74
C GLN A 59 25.76 7.22 -17.46
N PHE A 60 25.50 7.26 -18.77
CA PHE A 60 25.61 8.50 -19.55
C PHE A 60 24.78 9.63 -18.95
N LEU A 61 23.52 9.37 -18.60
CA LEU A 61 22.62 10.38 -18.05
C LEU A 61 23.08 10.87 -16.67
N LEU A 62 23.56 9.98 -15.82
CA LEU A 62 24.13 10.33 -14.51
C LEU A 62 25.39 11.18 -14.65
N ASP A 63 26.28 10.84 -15.59
CA ASP A 63 27.49 11.62 -15.89
C ASP A 63 27.17 13.03 -16.41
N HIS A 64 26.01 13.20 -17.04
CA HIS A 64 25.50 14.48 -17.52
C HIS A 64 24.59 15.21 -16.51
N GLY A 65 24.56 14.75 -15.25
CA GLY A 65 23.91 15.46 -14.15
C GLY A 65 22.45 15.08 -13.90
N ALA A 66 21.96 13.97 -14.43
CA ALA A 66 20.68 13.41 -13.99
C ALA A 66 20.73 13.10 -12.49
N ASN A 67 19.74 13.58 -11.74
CA ASN A 67 19.68 13.34 -10.32
C ASN A 67 19.02 11.98 -10.02
N MET A 68 19.79 11.07 -9.43
CA MET A 68 19.33 9.74 -9.07
C MET A 68 18.18 9.74 -8.05
N ALA A 69 18.06 10.78 -7.22
CA ALA A 69 16.96 10.92 -6.26
C ALA A 69 15.60 11.18 -6.95
N ASP A 70 15.60 11.57 -8.23
CA ASP A 70 14.38 11.73 -9.03
C ASP A 70 13.86 10.41 -9.59
N MET A 71 14.60 9.30 -9.37
CA MET A 71 14.19 7.98 -9.82
C MET A 71 12.89 7.57 -9.15
N ARG A 72 11.86 7.31 -9.97
CA ARG A 72 10.58 6.82 -9.49
C ARG A 72 10.63 5.30 -9.34
N PRO A 73 10.01 4.71 -8.32
CA PRO A 73 9.95 3.26 -8.15
C PRO A 73 9.41 2.54 -9.39
N MET A 74 8.42 3.12 -10.07
CA MET A 74 7.82 2.55 -11.29
C MET A 74 8.81 2.47 -12.47
N ALA A 75 9.83 3.32 -12.51
CA ALA A 75 10.84 3.29 -13.57
C ALA A 75 11.74 2.05 -13.51
N ILE A 76 11.69 1.29 -12.41
CA ILE A 76 12.44 0.05 -12.26
C ILE A 76 11.72 -1.13 -12.94
N TYR A 77 10.43 -1.02 -13.23
CA TYR A 77 9.66 -2.10 -13.83
C TYR A 77 9.64 -1.95 -15.35
N ASP A 78 9.77 -3.05 -16.08
CA ASP A 78 9.60 -3.08 -17.54
C ASP A 78 8.11 -3.01 -17.95
N ASP A 79 7.85 -3.03 -19.26
CA ASP A 79 6.49 -2.99 -19.82
C ASP A 79 5.62 -4.19 -19.36
N ASP A 80 6.24 -5.31 -18.98
CA ASP A 80 5.59 -6.52 -18.45
C ASP A 80 5.47 -6.50 -16.90
N GLN A 81 5.73 -5.36 -16.25
CA GLN A 81 5.74 -5.19 -14.79
C GLN A 81 6.76 -6.10 -14.07
N ARG A 82 7.88 -6.44 -14.74
CA ARG A 82 8.98 -7.16 -14.12
C ARG A 82 10.04 -6.19 -13.62
N PRO A 83 10.52 -6.33 -12.38
CA PRO A 83 11.54 -5.43 -11.85
C PRO A 83 12.92 -5.69 -12.48
N ASN A 84 13.57 -4.63 -12.94
CA ASN A 84 14.93 -4.61 -13.44
C ASN A 84 15.95 -4.59 -12.30
N VAL A 85 16.15 -5.75 -11.66
CA VAL A 85 17.12 -5.89 -10.53
C VAL A 85 18.54 -5.47 -10.93
N ARG A 86 18.93 -5.66 -12.20
CA ARG A 86 20.24 -5.20 -12.71
C ARG A 86 20.37 -3.68 -12.67
N THR A 87 19.32 -2.95 -13.05
CA THR A 87 19.27 -1.50 -12.91
C THR A 87 19.31 -1.08 -11.46
N LEU A 88 18.52 -1.71 -10.58
CA LEU A 88 18.56 -1.41 -9.15
C LEU A 88 19.94 -1.62 -8.54
N GLN A 89 20.60 -2.73 -8.86
CA GLN A 89 21.96 -3.01 -8.39
C GLN A 89 22.93 -1.93 -8.85
N PHE A 90 22.88 -1.58 -10.13
CA PHE A 90 23.72 -0.51 -10.68
C PHE A 90 23.47 0.82 -9.95
N LEU A 91 22.21 1.19 -9.71
CA LEU A 91 21.86 2.41 -8.99
C LEU A 91 22.38 2.38 -7.54
N LEU A 92 22.22 1.28 -6.81
CA LEU A 92 22.77 1.10 -5.47
C LEU A 92 24.30 1.23 -5.44
N ASP A 93 24.99 0.59 -6.39
CA ASP A 93 26.45 0.65 -6.51
C ASP A 93 26.95 2.09 -6.75
N HIS A 94 26.10 2.95 -7.30
CA HIS A 94 26.36 4.37 -7.57
C HIS A 94 25.70 5.31 -6.54
N GLY A 95 25.30 4.80 -5.37
CA GLY A 95 24.88 5.60 -4.22
C GLY A 95 23.39 5.96 -4.18
N TRP A 96 22.53 5.28 -4.94
CA TRP A 96 21.09 5.38 -4.76
C TRP A 96 20.70 4.97 -3.34
N ASP A 97 19.91 5.79 -2.66
CA ASP A 97 19.36 5.45 -1.35
C ASP A 97 17.94 4.91 -1.50
N MET A 98 17.79 3.59 -1.37
CA MET A 98 16.51 2.88 -1.40
C MET A 98 15.57 3.28 -0.24
N ASN A 99 16.14 3.79 0.85
CA ASN A 99 15.39 4.26 2.02
C ASN A 99 15.04 5.75 1.90
N SER A 100 15.43 6.41 0.81
CA SER A 100 15.03 7.78 0.55
C SER A 100 13.55 7.88 0.17
N TRP A 101 12.98 9.04 0.43
CA TRP A 101 11.63 9.38 0.03
C TRP A 101 11.68 9.85 -1.43
N SER A 102 11.51 8.91 -2.37
CA SER A 102 11.63 9.22 -3.80
C SER A 102 10.49 10.15 -4.25
N GLY A 103 10.82 11.29 -4.88
CA GLY A 103 9.87 12.10 -5.64
C GLY A 103 10.14 13.61 -5.58
N SER A 104 10.72 14.19 -6.63
CA SER A 104 10.82 15.65 -6.82
C SER A 104 9.54 16.23 -7.44
N GLY A 105 8.43 16.14 -6.71
CA GLY A 105 7.16 16.68 -7.18
C GLY A 105 6.22 17.02 -6.03
N ASP A 106 5.50 18.11 -6.22
CA ASP A 106 4.44 18.52 -5.33
C ASP A 106 3.32 17.46 -5.38
N ARG A 107 3.25 16.61 -4.34
CA ARG A 107 2.02 16.01 -3.76
C ARG A 107 1.66 14.55 -4.00
N GLU A 108 2.37 13.71 -4.74
CA GLU A 108 1.87 12.34 -4.95
C GLU A 108 2.90 11.25 -4.63
N TRP A 109 2.84 10.78 -3.38
CA TRP A 109 3.35 9.50 -2.87
C TRP A 109 4.87 9.32 -2.88
N GLN A 110 5.59 10.13 -2.09
CA GLN A 110 6.96 9.77 -1.71
C GLN A 110 6.90 8.65 -0.68
N TRP A 111 7.18 7.40 -1.06
CA TRP A 111 7.32 6.27 -0.13
C TRP A 111 8.68 5.60 -0.33
N PRO A 112 9.26 4.99 0.72
CA PRO A 112 10.43 4.14 0.55
C PRO A 112 10.14 3.03 -0.46
N PHE A 113 11.16 2.66 -1.26
CA PHE A 113 10.98 1.73 -2.38
C PHE A 113 10.34 0.40 -1.97
N LEU A 114 10.65 -0.11 -0.77
CA LEU A 114 10.09 -1.35 -0.22
C LEU A 114 8.55 -1.39 -0.19
N TRP A 115 7.88 -0.25 0.07
CA TRP A 115 6.42 -0.17 0.08
C TRP A 115 5.83 -0.33 -1.33
N THR A 116 6.59 0.01 -2.36
CA THR A 116 6.14 -0.04 -3.75
C THR A 116 6.26 -1.41 -4.40
N CYS A 117 7.12 -2.29 -3.85
CA CYS A 117 7.44 -3.58 -4.45
C CYS A 117 6.85 -4.78 -3.71
N LEU A 118 5.93 -4.59 -2.76
CA LEU A 118 5.36 -5.67 -1.95
C LEU A 118 4.71 -6.80 -2.75
N ALA A 119 4.24 -6.54 -3.98
CA ALA A 119 3.69 -7.57 -4.85
C ALA A 119 4.75 -8.57 -5.36
N HIS A 120 6.03 -8.19 -5.35
CA HIS A 120 7.14 -8.94 -5.93
C HIS A 120 8.04 -9.55 -4.85
N GLN A 121 7.72 -10.77 -4.39
CA GLN A 121 8.45 -11.42 -3.27
C GLN A 121 9.97 -11.48 -3.45
N ASN A 122 10.43 -11.79 -4.67
CA ASN A 122 11.87 -11.86 -4.96
C ASN A 122 12.53 -10.49 -4.81
N LEU A 123 11.84 -9.42 -5.23
CA LEU A 123 12.34 -8.07 -5.08
C LEU A 123 12.28 -7.62 -3.62
N VAL A 124 11.24 -7.97 -2.86
CA VAL A 124 11.17 -7.74 -1.41
C VAL A 124 12.38 -8.36 -0.71
N ASN A 125 12.68 -9.63 -0.97
CA ASN A 125 13.83 -10.30 -0.37
C ASN A 125 15.15 -9.62 -0.77
N TRP A 126 15.31 -9.28 -2.05
CA TRP A 126 16.48 -8.55 -2.53
C TRP A 126 16.63 -7.20 -1.82
N CYS A 127 15.56 -6.40 -1.68
CA CYS A 127 15.57 -5.13 -0.96
C CYS A 127 16.04 -5.33 0.49
N LEU A 128 15.52 -6.34 1.18
CA LEU A 128 15.90 -6.64 2.57
C LEU A 128 17.36 -7.09 2.70
N GLU A 129 17.88 -7.84 1.74
CA GLU A 129 19.30 -8.23 1.67
C GLU A 129 20.23 -7.04 1.42
N HIS A 130 19.72 -5.99 0.77
CA HIS A 130 20.46 -4.78 0.41
C HIS A 130 20.16 -3.59 1.34
N GLY A 131 19.69 -3.85 2.56
CA GLY A 131 19.58 -2.83 3.61
C GLY A 131 18.30 -1.98 3.57
N ALA A 132 17.23 -2.46 2.94
CA ALA A 132 15.92 -1.84 3.05
C ALA A 132 15.44 -1.84 4.50
N ARG A 133 15.05 -0.66 4.98
CA ARG A 133 14.49 -0.45 6.31
C ARG A 133 13.00 -0.78 6.32
N VAL A 134 12.57 -1.42 7.39
CA VAL A 134 11.16 -1.81 7.62
C VAL A 134 10.44 -0.88 8.61
N ASP A 135 11.19 0.07 9.18
CA ASP A 135 10.81 0.98 10.26
C ASP A 135 10.85 2.46 9.81
N MET A 136 10.60 2.70 8.52
CA MET A 136 10.63 4.05 7.92
C MET A 136 9.44 4.95 8.31
N TYR A 137 8.53 4.43 9.15
CA TYR A 137 7.40 5.17 9.68
C TYR A 137 7.83 6.06 10.85
N ASP A 138 7.45 7.33 10.81
CA ASP A 138 7.57 8.23 11.97
C ASP A 138 6.20 8.43 12.62
N GLU A 139 6.01 7.82 13.79
CA GLU A 139 4.81 7.97 14.62
C GLU A 139 4.53 9.43 15.02
N ARG A 140 5.57 10.28 15.06
CA ARG A 140 5.36 11.72 15.33
C ARG A 140 4.70 12.42 14.17
N LEU A 141 4.92 11.97 12.92
CA LEU A 141 4.30 12.52 11.71
C LEU A 141 2.86 12.03 11.52
N SER A 142 2.45 10.90 12.11
CA SER A 142 1.07 10.41 12.04
C SER A 142 0.11 11.27 12.86
N VAL A 143 0.53 11.72 14.04
CA VAL A 143 -0.28 12.56 14.94
C VAL A 143 -0.52 13.95 14.35
N ILE A 144 0.42 14.49 13.56
CA ILE A 144 0.29 15.84 12.95
C ILE A 144 -0.68 15.83 11.77
N ASN A 145 -0.81 14.71 11.06
CA ASN A 145 -1.81 14.54 10.00
C ASN A 145 -3.23 14.33 10.56
N GLU A 146 -3.38 14.05 11.86
CA GLU A 146 -4.67 13.91 12.56
C GLU A 146 -5.27 15.26 13.00
N VAL A 147 -4.46 16.33 13.05
CA VAL A 147 -4.90 17.67 13.49
C VAL A 147 -4.85 18.68 12.34
N GLY A 148 -5.26 18.31 11.13
CA GLY A 148 -5.74 19.23 10.06
C GLY A 148 -4.88 20.44 9.63
N GLU A 149 -3.69 20.66 10.17
CA GLU A 149 -2.91 21.87 9.97
C GLU A 149 -1.42 21.56 10.07
N GLN A 150 -0.75 21.46 8.92
CA GLN A 150 0.27 22.41 8.45
C GLN A 150 0.71 21.99 7.04
N GLU A 151 0.68 22.93 6.10
CA GLU A 151 1.36 22.79 4.82
C GLU A 151 2.87 22.64 5.06
N GLY A 152 3.33 21.41 5.30
CA GLY A 152 4.75 21.14 5.57
C GLY A 152 5.10 19.73 6.01
N THR A 153 4.16 18.97 6.60
CA THR A 153 4.42 17.59 7.09
C THR A 153 3.77 16.54 6.20
N ARG A 154 4.10 16.53 4.90
CA ARG A 154 3.42 15.69 3.89
C ARG A 154 4.02 14.31 3.61
N ASN A 155 5.07 13.90 4.32
CA ASN A 155 5.83 12.69 3.97
C ASN A 155 5.87 11.68 5.11
N SER A 156 4.78 10.92 5.31
CA SER A 156 4.85 9.67 6.07
C SER A 156 4.08 8.56 5.37
N CYS A 157 4.77 7.50 4.96
CA CYS A 157 4.18 6.22 4.64
C CYS A 157 3.50 5.66 5.92
N PRO A 158 2.45 4.83 5.80
CA PRO A 158 1.94 4.09 6.96
C PRO A 158 3.01 3.12 7.49
N PRO A 159 2.89 2.63 8.74
CA PRO A 159 3.68 1.49 9.21
C PRO A 159 3.68 0.37 8.17
N LEU A 160 4.81 -0.30 7.97
CA LEU A 160 4.90 -1.33 6.92
C LEU A 160 3.86 -2.42 7.16
N LEU A 161 3.65 -2.81 8.41
CA LEU A 161 2.68 -3.84 8.78
C LEU A 161 1.21 -3.41 8.57
N ASP A 162 0.89 -2.12 8.69
CA ASP A 162 -0.43 -1.58 8.27
C ASP A 162 -0.66 -1.86 6.77
N TYR A 163 0.35 -1.53 5.95
CA TYR A 163 0.28 -1.66 4.51
C TYR A 163 0.24 -3.14 4.07
N VAL A 164 1.04 -3.99 4.71
CA VAL A 164 1.06 -5.44 4.48
C VAL A 164 -0.26 -6.09 4.92
N ALA A 165 -0.87 -5.65 6.03
CA ALA A 165 -2.20 -6.11 6.43
C ALA A 165 -3.26 -5.84 5.34
N ARG A 166 -3.13 -4.73 4.61
CA ARG A 166 -4.03 -4.39 3.50
C ARG A 166 -3.72 -5.12 2.19
N TYR A 167 -2.46 -5.34 1.84
CA TYR A 167 -2.08 -5.76 0.48
C TYR A 167 -1.22 -7.04 0.40
N GLY A 168 -0.50 -7.40 1.47
CA GLY A 168 0.43 -8.54 1.48
C GLY A 168 -0.16 -9.86 1.97
N THR A 169 0.70 -10.86 2.21
CA THR A 169 0.33 -12.15 2.80
C THR A 169 0.77 -12.26 4.26
N VAL A 170 0.23 -13.23 5.02
CA VAL A 170 0.67 -13.49 6.40
C VAL A 170 2.17 -13.82 6.46
N ALA A 171 2.68 -14.53 5.45
CA ALA A 171 4.12 -14.83 5.35
C ALA A 171 4.96 -13.55 5.24
N GLN A 172 4.52 -12.56 4.46
CA GLN A 172 5.19 -11.26 4.40
C GLN A 172 5.06 -10.49 5.70
N PHE A 173 3.88 -10.50 6.32
CA PHE A 173 3.65 -9.84 7.60
C PHE A 173 4.65 -10.31 8.64
N GLU A 174 4.78 -11.63 8.79
CA GLU A 174 5.73 -12.24 9.72
C GLU A 174 7.19 -12.02 9.28
N LEU A 175 7.50 -12.02 7.99
CA LEU A 175 8.84 -11.68 7.49
C LEU A 175 9.30 -10.30 7.95
N PHE A 176 8.43 -9.30 7.85
CA PHE A 176 8.73 -7.92 8.23
C PHE A 176 8.67 -7.72 9.74
N ARG A 177 7.70 -8.33 10.43
CA ARG A 177 7.60 -8.31 11.90
C ARG A 177 8.86 -8.88 12.55
N ASN A 178 9.35 -10.03 12.06
CA ASN A 178 10.59 -10.65 12.53
C ASN A 178 11.85 -9.82 12.22
N ARG A 179 11.76 -8.84 11.32
CA ARG A 179 12.81 -7.83 11.05
C ARG A 179 12.63 -6.53 11.83
N GLY A 180 11.68 -6.47 12.75
CA GLY A 180 11.45 -5.31 13.61
C GLY A 180 10.54 -4.24 12.99
N ALA A 181 9.75 -4.58 11.97
CA ALA A 181 8.72 -3.65 11.47
C ALA A 181 7.71 -3.35 12.59
N PRO A 182 7.39 -2.07 12.85
CA PRO A 182 6.48 -1.70 13.93
C PRO A 182 5.06 -2.17 13.61
N LEU A 183 4.37 -2.67 14.65
CA LEU A 183 2.94 -2.94 14.59
C LEU A 183 2.20 -1.60 14.45
N GLY A 184 1.37 -1.49 13.41
CA GLY A 184 0.55 -0.31 13.21
C GLY A 184 -0.80 -0.44 13.90
N PHE A 185 -1.32 0.66 14.46
CA PHE A 185 -2.60 0.62 15.17
C PHE A 185 -3.81 0.36 14.24
N ARG A 186 -3.64 0.41 12.91
CA ARG A 186 -4.72 0.20 11.93
C ARG A 186 -4.66 -1.15 11.23
N MET A 187 -3.73 -2.03 11.59
CA MET A 187 -3.54 -3.33 10.94
C MET A 187 -4.86 -4.08 10.85
N LEU A 188 -5.59 -4.18 11.97
CA LEU A 188 -6.87 -4.90 12.01
C LEU A 188 -7.89 -4.23 11.09
N HIS A 189 -8.08 -2.92 11.20
CA HIS A 189 -9.01 -2.19 10.33
C HIS A 189 -8.70 -2.36 8.84
N LEU A 190 -7.41 -2.32 8.45
CA LEU A 190 -6.98 -2.44 7.06
C LEU A 190 -7.14 -3.88 6.55
N ALA A 191 -6.84 -4.88 7.37
CA ALA A 191 -7.12 -6.29 7.08
C ALA A 191 -8.63 -6.53 6.92
N THR A 192 -9.44 -5.99 7.83
CA THR A 192 -10.91 -6.06 7.79
C THR A 192 -11.45 -5.39 6.53
N GLN A 193 -10.95 -4.20 6.18
CA GLN A 193 -11.36 -3.51 4.95
C GLN A 193 -11.04 -4.33 3.71
N ARG A 194 -9.84 -4.93 3.64
CA ARG A 194 -9.45 -5.81 2.53
C ARG A 194 -10.36 -7.03 2.45
N ALA A 195 -10.61 -7.70 3.57
CA ALA A 195 -11.45 -8.90 3.62
C ALA A 195 -12.88 -8.61 3.19
N ARG A 196 -13.44 -7.49 3.66
CA ARG A 196 -14.76 -7.02 3.26
C ARG A 196 -14.85 -6.70 1.77
N SER A 197 -13.82 -6.06 1.19
CA SER A 197 -13.76 -5.74 -0.24
C SER A 197 -13.37 -6.90 -1.15
N ALA A 198 -13.01 -8.08 -0.62
CA ALA A 198 -12.66 -9.22 -1.43
C ALA A 198 -13.91 -9.78 -2.13
N ALA A 199 -13.91 -9.74 -3.47
CA ALA A 199 -15.02 -10.21 -4.28
C ALA A 199 -15.25 -11.71 -4.10
N LEU A 200 -16.52 -12.10 -3.98
CA LEU A 200 -16.98 -13.48 -4.08
C LEU A 200 -17.83 -13.64 -5.35
N PRO A 201 -17.93 -14.85 -5.93
CA PRO A 201 -18.89 -15.14 -6.99
C PRO A 201 -20.32 -14.80 -6.55
N GLU A 202 -21.15 -14.39 -7.50
CA GLU A 202 -22.55 -14.02 -7.26
C GLU A 202 -23.31 -15.13 -6.51
N GLY A 203 -24.04 -14.75 -5.46
CA GLY A 203 -24.82 -15.67 -4.63
C GLY A 203 -23.99 -16.49 -3.63
N ILE A 204 -22.67 -16.29 -3.56
CA ILE A 204 -21.80 -16.90 -2.55
C ILE A 204 -21.47 -15.89 -1.46
N THR A 205 -21.99 -16.14 -0.25
CA THR A 205 -21.73 -15.30 0.93
C THR A 205 -20.50 -15.76 1.73
N GLU A 206 -20.15 -17.04 1.62
CA GLU A 206 -18.97 -17.64 2.25
C GLU A 206 -18.44 -18.80 1.37
N PRO A 207 -17.13 -18.92 1.16
CA PRO A 207 -16.56 -20.03 0.41
C PRO A 207 -16.82 -21.39 1.08
N PRO A 208 -16.97 -22.47 0.30
CA PRO A 208 -17.09 -23.82 0.85
C PRO A 208 -15.82 -24.23 1.61
N PRO A 209 -15.94 -24.99 2.70
CA PRO A 209 -14.80 -25.39 3.54
C PRO A 209 -13.83 -26.35 2.85
N ASP A 210 -14.29 -27.18 1.90
CA ASP A 210 -13.54 -28.35 1.40
C ASP A 210 -12.71 -28.10 0.12
N ASP A 211 -12.56 -26.85 -0.33
CA ASP A 211 -11.82 -26.51 -1.56
C ASP A 211 -10.89 -25.30 -1.37
N ASP A 212 -9.84 -25.50 -0.57
CA ASP A 212 -8.85 -24.47 -0.21
C ASP A 212 -8.08 -23.89 -1.41
N ASP A 213 -8.01 -24.63 -2.52
CA ASP A 213 -7.21 -24.30 -3.70
C ASP A 213 -8.03 -23.64 -4.83
N ASP A 214 -9.35 -23.44 -4.67
CA ASP A 214 -10.16 -22.78 -5.69
C ASP A 214 -9.73 -21.30 -5.88
N PRO A 215 -9.19 -20.94 -7.07
CA PRO A 215 -8.67 -19.60 -7.32
C PRO A 215 -9.73 -18.50 -7.22
N ARG A 216 -11.02 -18.83 -7.36
CA ARG A 216 -12.13 -17.87 -7.24
C ARG A 216 -12.24 -17.30 -5.83
N PHE A 217 -11.76 -18.03 -4.81
CA PHE A 217 -11.83 -17.63 -3.41
C PHE A 217 -10.48 -17.21 -2.84
N TYR A 218 -9.40 -17.26 -3.63
CA TYR A 218 -8.04 -16.99 -3.17
C TYR A 218 -7.91 -15.66 -2.41
N HIS A 219 -8.38 -14.55 -2.99
CA HIS A 219 -8.27 -13.23 -2.36
C HIS A 219 -9.08 -13.11 -1.07
N TYR A 220 -10.27 -13.71 -1.01
CA TYR A 220 -11.08 -13.77 0.20
C TYR A 220 -10.39 -14.60 1.29
N ARG A 221 -9.91 -15.81 0.95
CA ARG A 221 -9.23 -16.69 1.90
C ARG A 221 -7.96 -16.04 2.45
N GLU A 222 -7.12 -15.45 1.59
CA GLU A 222 -5.89 -14.78 2.03
C GLU A 222 -6.15 -13.55 2.91
N SER A 223 -7.18 -12.75 2.58
CA SER A 223 -7.55 -11.61 3.42
C SER A 223 -8.15 -12.03 4.76
N MET A 224 -8.99 -13.07 4.80
CA MET A 224 -9.50 -13.64 6.05
C MET A 224 -8.39 -14.26 6.91
N LYS A 225 -7.38 -14.91 6.29
CA LYS A 225 -6.18 -15.38 7.01
C LYS A 225 -5.45 -14.21 7.67
N MET A 226 -5.30 -13.09 6.98
CA MET A 226 -4.68 -11.88 7.55
C MET A 226 -5.48 -11.30 8.73
N VAL A 227 -6.82 -11.26 8.65
CA VAL A 227 -7.66 -10.82 9.76
C VAL A 227 -7.48 -11.73 10.98
N LYS A 228 -7.60 -13.05 10.78
CA LYS A 228 -7.39 -14.05 11.85
C LYS A 228 -6.01 -13.94 12.47
N HIS A 229 -4.98 -13.77 11.64
CA HIS A 229 -3.61 -13.61 12.09
C HIS A 229 -3.43 -12.35 12.92
N THR A 230 -3.95 -11.21 12.46
CA THR A 230 -3.89 -9.94 13.20
C THR A 230 -4.57 -10.04 14.56
N LEU A 231 -5.71 -10.73 14.66
CA LEU A 231 -6.43 -10.95 15.92
C LEU A 231 -5.71 -11.87 16.92
N GLN A 232 -4.70 -12.62 16.47
CA GLN A 232 -3.87 -13.49 17.32
C GLN A 232 -2.63 -12.79 17.87
N ILE A 233 -2.43 -11.51 17.53
CA ILE A 233 -1.30 -10.71 18.03
C ILE A 233 -1.72 -10.08 19.35
N ASP A 234 -1.03 -10.41 20.44
CA ASP A 234 -1.38 -9.96 21.80
C ASP A 234 -1.45 -8.43 21.94
N GLU A 235 -0.66 -7.70 21.18
CA GLU A 235 -0.63 -6.24 21.20
C GLU A 235 -1.76 -5.57 20.40
N VAL A 236 -2.57 -6.34 19.65
CA VAL A 236 -3.68 -5.80 18.86
C VAL A 236 -4.90 -5.62 19.74
N ASP A 237 -5.31 -4.36 19.90
CA ASP A 237 -6.61 -4.03 20.47
C ASP A 237 -7.71 -4.17 19.40
N VAL A 238 -8.56 -5.20 19.55
CA VAL A 238 -9.72 -5.45 18.67
C VAL A 238 -10.70 -4.27 18.65
N ASN A 239 -10.71 -3.48 19.72
CA ASN A 239 -11.57 -2.33 19.93
C ASN A 239 -10.88 -0.99 19.64
N ALA A 240 -9.68 -1.02 19.04
CA ALA A 240 -8.93 0.18 18.68
C ALA A 240 -9.79 1.16 17.87
N GLN A 241 -9.93 2.38 18.38
CA GLN A 241 -10.68 3.45 17.72
C GLN A 241 -9.75 4.33 16.88
N ARG A 242 -10.09 4.55 15.61
CA ARG A 242 -9.45 5.55 14.76
C ARG A 242 -9.94 6.94 15.15
N LEU A 243 -9.03 7.88 15.38
CA LEU A 243 -9.35 9.30 15.47
C LEU A 243 -9.12 9.92 14.08
N PHE A 244 -10.16 10.13 13.28
CA PHE A 244 -10.06 10.99 12.09
C PHE A 244 -11.31 11.86 11.93
N LEU A 245 -11.08 13.15 11.73
CA LEU A 245 -12.07 14.23 11.58
C LEU A 245 -12.29 14.61 10.11
N ALA A 246 -11.93 13.76 9.15
CA ALA A 246 -12.20 14.04 7.75
C ALA A 246 -13.72 13.89 7.48
N GLU A 247 -14.34 14.96 6.97
CA GLU A 247 -15.76 15.01 6.67
C GLU A 247 -16.17 13.85 5.73
N GLY A 248 -16.91 12.87 6.26
CA GLY A 248 -17.58 11.83 5.48
C GLY A 248 -17.22 10.38 5.81
N ASP A 249 -16.14 10.12 6.55
CA ASP A 249 -15.73 8.76 6.93
C ASP A 249 -16.18 8.39 8.36
N VAL A 250 -17.25 7.58 8.47
CA VAL A 250 -17.79 7.01 9.72
C VAL A 250 -17.16 5.63 10.00
N CYS A 251 -15.90 5.55 10.41
CA CYS A 251 -15.28 4.25 10.76
C CYS A 251 -14.31 4.37 11.94
N LEU A 252 -14.77 3.96 13.13
CA LEU A 252 -14.02 4.06 14.39
C LEU A 252 -13.30 2.75 14.72
N THR A 253 -14.02 1.63 14.80
CA THR A 253 -13.42 0.29 15.06
C THR A 253 -13.43 -0.58 13.80
N ALA A 254 -12.73 -1.72 13.84
CA ALA A 254 -12.84 -2.73 12.79
C ALA A 254 -14.29 -3.21 12.61
N LEU A 255 -15.05 -3.33 13.70
CA LEU A 255 -16.46 -3.72 13.66
C LEU A 255 -17.34 -2.64 12.98
N CYS A 256 -17.05 -1.35 13.17
CA CYS A 256 -17.73 -0.27 12.43
C CYS A 256 -17.53 -0.37 10.91
N ILE A 257 -16.36 -0.83 10.45
CA ILE A 257 -16.11 -1.02 9.01
C ILE A 257 -17.12 -2.00 8.44
N VAL A 258 -17.43 -3.08 9.15
CA VAL A 258 -18.41 -4.08 8.69
C VAL A 258 -19.85 -3.57 8.86
N ALA A 259 -20.12 -2.78 9.90
CA ALA A 259 -21.45 -2.23 10.15
C ALA A 259 -21.93 -1.20 9.10
N PHE A 260 -21.02 -0.45 8.47
CA PHE A 260 -21.35 0.77 7.70
C PHE A 260 -22.26 0.60 6.47
N ARG A 261 -21.97 -0.28 5.51
CA ARG A 261 -22.84 -0.48 4.33
C ARG A 261 -23.07 -1.97 4.11
N PRO A 262 -24.28 -2.41 3.76
CA PRO A 262 -24.54 -3.83 3.60
C PRO A 262 -23.71 -4.44 2.49
N MET A 263 -22.93 -5.47 2.82
CA MET A 263 -22.27 -6.37 1.86
C MET A 263 -22.65 -7.83 2.18
N GLU A 264 -22.80 -8.64 1.13
CA GLU A 264 -23.27 -10.04 1.25
C GLU A 264 -22.34 -10.93 2.11
N ASN A 265 -21.06 -10.59 2.14
CA ASN A 265 -19.99 -11.29 2.86
C ASN A 265 -19.68 -10.69 4.25
N ASP A 266 -20.51 -9.77 4.77
CA ASP A 266 -20.26 -9.12 6.08
C ASP A 266 -20.42 -10.10 7.25
N ARG A 267 -21.26 -11.14 7.13
CA ARG A 267 -21.60 -12.04 8.25
C ARG A 267 -20.39 -12.78 8.84
N PRO A 268 -19.54 -13.51 8.05
CA PRO A 268 -18.37 -14.19 8.60
C PRO A 268 -17.40 -13.25 9.31
N LEU A 269 -17.19 -12.06 8.75
CA LEU A 269 -16.27 -11.06 9.31
C LEU A 269 -16.83 -10.43 10.59
N THR A 270 -18.15 -10.17 10.63
CA THR A 270 -18.87 -9.71 11.83
C THR A 270 -18.69 -10.72 12.96
N ARG A 271 -18.96 -12.01 12.69
CA ARG A 271 -18.80 -13.07 13.69
C ARG A 271 -17.37 -13.21 14.18
N LEU A 272 -16.40 -13.23 13.27
CA LEU A 272 -14.99 -13.33 13.61
C LEU A 272 -14.53 -12.22 14.56
N LEU A 273 -14.93 -10.97 14.30
CA LEU A 273 -14.58 -9.84 15.15
C LEU A 273 -15.26 -9.92 16.52
N LEU A 274 -16.56 -10.23 16.57
CA LEU A 274 -17.30 -10.38 17.84
C LEU A 274 -16.75 -11.51 18.71
N ASP A 275 -16.42 -12.66 18.10
CA ASP A 275 -15.82 -13.80 18.81
C ASP A 275 -14.41 -13.47 19.34
N ALA A 276 -13.70 -12.57 18.68
CA ALA A 276 -12.42 -12.03 19.14
C ALA A 276 -12.56 -10.91 20.18
N GLY A 277 -13.78 -10.57 20.62
CA GLY A 277 -14.03 -9.59 21.68
C GLY A 277 -14.28 -8.16 21.19
N ALA A 278 -14.61 -7.96 19.91
CA ALA A 278 -15.09 -6.67 19.44
C ALA A 278 -16.40 -6.31 20.17
N ASP A 279 -16.45 -5.12 20.77
CA ASP A 279 -17.62 -4.64 21.50
C ASP A 279 -18.57 -3.92 20.53
N PRO A 280 -19.77 -4.49 20.26
CA PRO A 280 -20.75 -3.89 19.35
C PRO A 280 -21.37 -2.60 19.89
N ASP A 281 -21.26 -2.36 21.20
CA ASP A 281 -21.86 -1.24 21.91
C ASP A 281 -20.79 -0.22 22.36
N LEU A 282 -19.53 -0.44 21.98
CA LEU A 282 -18.44 0.50 22.24
C LEU A 282 -18.74 1.86 21.60
N MET A 283 -18.96 2.85 22.45
CA MET A 283 -19.25 4.21 22.02
C MET A 283 -17.98 4.89 21.48
N GLY A 284 -18.07 5.46 20.28
CA GLY A 284 -17.11 6.46 19.83
C GLY A 284 -17.82 7.69 19.26
N PHE A 285 -17.11 8.49 18.45
CA PHE A 285 -17.55 9.84 18.05
C PHE A 285 -18.93 9.90 17.36
N LEU A 286 -19.26 8.89 16.54
CA LEU A 286 -20.48 8.86 15.72
C LEU A 286 -21.50 7.81 16.18
N GLY A 287 -21.26 7.19 17.34
CA GLY A 287 -22.05 6.09 17.89
C GLY A 287 -21.26 4.79 18.01
N SER A 288 -21.96 3.71 18.34
CA SER A 288 -21.41 2.37 18.43
C SER A 288 -21.45 1.63 17.09
N PRO A 289 -20.72 0.52 16.92
CA PRO A 289 -20.89 -0.36 15.77
C PRO A 289 -22.36 -0.77 15.55
N ARG A 290 -23.11 -1.07 16.62
CA ARG A 290 -24.55 -1.37 16.55
C ARG A 290 -25.35 -0.22 15.95
N SER A 291 -25.22 0.99 16.51
CA SER A 291 -25.95 2.16 15.99
C SER A 291 -25.53 2.52 14.57
N CYS A 292 -24.27 2.27 14.20
CA CYS A 292 -23.79 2.46 12.82
C CYS A 292 -24.52 1.52 11.84
N GLY A 293 -24.69 0.25 12.21
CA GLY A 293 -25.45 -0.73 11.41
C GLY A 293 -26.93 -0.36 11.29
N GLU A 294 -27.53 0.16 12.35
CA GLU A 294 -28.91 0.67 12.36
C GLU A 294 -29.08 1.89 11.44
N LEU A 295 -28.19 2.88 11.57
CA LEU A 295 -28.20 4.12 10.80
C LEU A 295 -28.16 3.86 9.29
N HIS A 296 -27.37 2.86 8.86
CA HIS A 296 -27.19 2.54 7.45
C HIS A 296 -28.06 1.36 6.97
N GLY A 297 -28.90 0.80 7.85
CA GLY A 297 -29.79 -0.31 7.52
C GLY A 297 -29.05 -1.59 7.12
N ASN A 298 -27.87 -1.87 7.68
CA ASN A 298 -27.12 -3.09 7.41
C ASN A 298 -27.75 -4.30 8.12
N ARG A 299 -28.79 -4.87 7.50
CA ARG A 299 -29.54 -6.02 8.06
C ARG A 299 -28.69 -7.28 8.22
N ILE A 300 -27.67 -7.47 7.39
CA ILE A 300 -26.78 -8.64 7.45
C ILE A 300 -25.96 -8.59 8.74
N PHE A 301 -25.34 -7.43 8.99
CA PHE A 301 -24.61 -7.16 10.23
C PHE A 301 -25.52 -7.27 11.47
N LEU A 302 -26.67 -6.60 11.47
CA LEU A 302 -27.58 -6.59 12.63
C LEU A 302 -28.13 -7.98 12.97
N LYS A 303 -28.44 -8.79 11.95
CA LYS A 303 -28.86 -10.17 12.17
C LYS A 303 -27.73 -11.02 12.75
N ALA A 304 -26.51 -10.89 12.22
CA ALA A 304 -25.34 -11.61 12.74
C ALA A 304 -25.05 -11.25 14.21
N LEU A 305 -25.25 -9.99 14.57
CA LEU A 305 -25.11 -9.48 15.93
C LEU A 305 -26.20 -10.04 16.87
N GLU A 306 -27.47 -10.07 16.44
CA GLU A 306 -28.56 -10.68 17.21
C GLU A 306 -28.32 -12.18 17.46
N GLU A 307 -27.91 -12.92 16.42
CA GLU A 307 -27.55 -14.34 16.55
C GLU A 307 -26.42 -14.55 17.57
N TRP A 308 -25.38 -13.71 17.54
CA TRP A 308 -24.26 -13.78 18.48
C TRP A 308 -24.67 -13.44 19.92
N ASP A 309 -25.48 -12.38 20.12
CA ASP A 309 -26.00 -11.97 21.42
C ASP A 309 -26.85 -13.09 22.07
N ASN A 310 -27.61 -13.83 21.27
CA ASN A 310 -28.41 -14.96 21.75
C ASN A 310 -27.53 -16.13 22.20
N GLU A 311 -26.53 -16.51 21.41
CA GLU A 311 -25.60 -17.59 21.75
C GLU A 311 -24.81 -17.30 23.03
N LYS A 312 -24.35 -16.05 23.24
CA LYS A 312 -23.66 -15.65 24.48
C LYS A 312 -24.57 -15.74 25.70
N ARG A 313 -25.84 -15.35 25.56
CA ARG A 313 -26.84 -15.48 26.64
C ARG A 313 -27.09 -16.95 27.00
N GLU A 314 -27.21 -17.83 26.02
CA GLU A 314 -27.38 -19.27 26.23
C GLU A 314 -26.17 -19.93 26.90
N GLN A 315 -24.95 -19.56 26.49
CA GLN A 315 -23.70 -20.04 27.12
C GLN A 315 -23.60 -19.60 28.59
N THR A 316 -23.97 -18.35 28.88
CA THR A 316 -24.00 -17.82 30.25
C THR A 316 -25.06 -18.54 31.09
N ALA A 317 -26.24 -18.81 30.52
CA ALA A 317 -27.31 -19.53 31.21
C ALA A 317 -26.99 -21.02 31.45
N SER A 318 -26.14 -21.64 30.62
CA SER A 318 -25.74 -23.05 30.75
C SER A 318 -24.52 -23.28 31.65
N SER A 319 -23.83 -22.21 32.07
CA SER A 319 -22.64 -22.25 32.93
C SER A 319 -22.92 -21.85 34.38
N VAL A 320 -24.18 -21.52 34.71
CA VAL A 320 -24.72 -21.24 36.04
C VAL A 320 -25.47 -22.47 36.55
#